data_AF-A0A5K0WQ90-F1
#
_entry.id   AF-A0A5K0WQ90-F1
#
_cell.length_a   1.000
_cell.length_b   1.000
_cell.length_c   1.000
_cell.angle_alpha   90.00
_cell.angle_beta   90.00
_cell.angle_gamma   90.00
#
_symmetry.space_group_name_H-M   'P 1'
#
loop_
_entity.id
_entity.type
_entity.pdbx_description
1 polymer ?
#
loop_
_entity_poly.entity_id
_entity_poly.type
_entity_poly.pdbx_seq_one_letter_code
_entity_poly.pdbx_strand_id
1 'polypeptide(L)' 'RIAGEIKSFSPDGWVSPKSPREWTSLCSTCSSGKKALIDGGLMEETTKNLDAAKCSILIGSGIGGVQ' A
#
# COMPACT_ATOMS: atom_id res chain seq x y z
N ARG A 1 0.26 16.24 26.06
CA ARG A 1 -0.33 15.80 24.78
C ARG A 1 0.46 14.59 24.32
N ILE A 2 -0.21 13.47 24.07
CA ILE A 2 0.42 12.22 23.61
C ILE A 2 -0.12 11.95 22.21
N ALA A 3 0.78 11.72 21.25
CA ALA A 3 0.45 11.31 19.89
C ALA A 3 1.41 10.17 19.51
N GLY A 4 0.90 9.18 18.79
CA GLY A 4 1.69 8.08 18.25
C GLY A 4 2.12 8.41 16.83
N GLU A 5 3.43 8.43 16.59
CA GLU A 5 4.02 8.62 15.26
C GLU A 5 4.73 7.33 14.83
N ILE A 6 4.58 6.96 13.57
CA ILE A 6 5.38 5.89 12.97
C ILE A 6 6.77 6.45 12.67
N LYS A 7 7.72 6.19 13.56
CA LYS A 7 9.11 6.64 13.41
C LYS A 7 9.76 5.99 12.19
N SER A 8 10.34 6.82 11.31
CA SER A 8 11.19 6.39 10.19
C SER A 8 10.53 5.45 9.18
N PHE A 9 9.29 5.74 8.77
CA PHE A 9 8.67 5.00 7.66
C PHE A 9 9.37 5.35 6.33
N SER A 10 10.15 4.42 5.80
CA SER A 10 10.74 4.48 4.47
C SER A 10 10.05 3.43 3.58
N PRO A 11 9.32 3.85 2.52
CA PRO A 11 8.70 2.93 1.55
C PRO A 11 9.69 2.42 0.48
N ASP A 12 11.00 2.59 0.71
CA ASP A 12 12.05 2.21 -0.22
C ASP A 12 12.01 0.70 -0.51
N GLY A 13 12.06 0.34 -1.79
CA GLY A 13 11.94 -1.04 -2.27
C GLY A 13 10.50 -1.55 -2.47
N TRP A 14 9.49 -0.90 -1.88
CA TRP A 14 8.08 -1.26 -2.09
C TRP A 14 7.39 -0.38 -3.13
N VAL A 15 7.79 0.88 -3.24
CA VAL A 15 7.22 1.88 -4.16
C VAL A 15 8.34 2.51 -4.99
N SER A 16 8.06 2.84 -6.26
CA SER A 16 9.01 3.52 -7.14
C SER A 16 9.32 4.93 -6.63
N PRO A 17 10.58 5.41 -6.64
CA PRO A 17 10.99 6.69 -6.05
C PRO A 17 10.49 7.95 -6.80
N LYS A 18 9.64 7.81 -7.83
CA LYS A 18 9.08 8.95 -8.55
C LYS A 18 8.05 9.67 -7.65
N SER A 19 8.51 10.74 -7.01
CA SER A 19 7.80 11.75 -6.18
C SER A 19 7.20 11.27 -4.84
N PRO A 20 8.00 11.27 -3.74
CA PRO A 20 7.50 10.95 -2.39
C PRO A 20 6.57 11.99 -1.77
N ARG A 21 6.51 13.22 -2.32
CA ARG A 21 5.78 14.35 -1.72
C ARG A 21 4.27 14.35 -1.97
N GLU A 22 3.81 13.78 -3.08
CA GLU A 22 2.38 13.74 -3.47
C GLU A 22 1.65 12.48 -2.96
N TRP A 23 2.35 11.58 -2.25
CA TRP A 23 1.90 10.21 -1.91
C TRP A 23 1.94 9.88 -0.42
N THR A 24 1.89 10.88 0.48
CA THR A 24 2.17 10.69 1.92
C THR A 24 1.32 9.61 2.59
N SER A 25 0.00 9.60 2.34
CA SER A 25 -0.92 8.56 2.86
C SER A 25 -1.06 7.33 1.95
N LEU A 26 -0.63 7.45 0.70
CA LEU A 26 -0.77 6.40 -0.31
C LEU A 26 0.42 5.43 -0.28
N CYS A 27 1.61 5.89 0.10
CA CYS A 27 2.80 5.03 0.29
C CYS A 27 2.61 3.99 1.40
N SER A 28 1.98 4.34 2.52
CA SER A 28 1.68 3.37 3.58
C SER A 28 0.67 2.32 3.12
N THR A 29 -0.36 2.75 2.41
CA THR A 29 -1.40 1.88 1.84
C THR A 29 -0.87 0.95 0.75
N CYS A 30 0.01 1.44 -0.13
CA CYS A 30 0.65 0.60 -1.15
C CYS A 30 1.61 -0.42 -0.54
N SER A 31 2.35 -0.03 0.51
CA SER A 31 3.29 -0.93 1.18
C SER A 31 2.55 -2.04 1.94
N SER A 32 1.49 -1.70 2.66
CA SER A 32 0.64 -2.68 3.36
C SER A 32 -0.10 -3.57 2.37
N GLY A 33 -0.61 -3.01 1.27
CA GLY A 33 -1.27 -3.77 0.21
C GLY A 33 -0.35 -4.85 -0.38
N LYS A 34 0.85 -4.47 -0.82
CA LYS A 34 1.83 -5.45 -1.34
C LYS A 34 2.20 -6.52 -0.32
N LYS A 35 2.35 -6.14 0.95
CA LYS A 35 2.64 -7.10 2.02
C LYS A 35 1.48 -8.07 2.25
N ALA A 36 0.24 -7.58 2.23
CA ALA A 36 -0.97 -8.39 2.38
C ALA A 36 -1.18 -9.34 1.20
N LEU A 37 -0.83 -8.95 -0.03
CA LEU A 37 -0.86 -9.86 -1.19
C LEU A 37 0.11 -11.02 -0.99
N ILE A 38 1.34 -10.75 -0.53
CA ILE A 38 2.34 -11.80 -0.27
C ILE A 38 1.87 -12.74 0.85
N ASP A 39 1.30 -12.18 1.92
CA ASP A 39 0.76 -12.96 3.05
C ASP A 39 -0.45 -13.81 2.62
N GLY A 40 -1.26 -13.30 1.70
CA GLY A 40 -2.36 -14.03 1.06
C GLY A 40 -1.92 -15.06 -0.01
N GLY A 41 -0.62 -15.30 -0.20
CA GLY A 41 -0.11 -16.25 -1.19
C GLY A 41 -0.29 -15.80 -2.65
N LEU A 42 -0.66 -14.54 -2.86
CA LEU A 42 -0.85 -13.92 -4.17
C LEU A 42 0.49 -13.42 -4.71
N MET A 43 1.38 -14.36 -5.02
CA MET A 43 2.64 -14.10 -5.72
C MET A 43 2.37 -13.80 -7.22
N GLU A 44 3.37 -13.27 -7.91
CA GLU A 44 3.28 -12.86 -9.33
C GLU A 44 2.87 -14.01 -10.28
N GLU A 45 3.14 -15.26 -9.89
CA GLU A 45 2.73 -16.46 -10.61
C GLU A 45 1.23 -16.78 -10.44
N THR A 46 0.71 -16.61 -9.23
CA THR A 46 -0.70 -16.89 -8.90
C THR A 46 -1.61 -15.82 -9.48
N THR A 47 -1.16 -14.57 -9.53
CA THR A 47 -1.90 -13.44 -10.13
C THR A 47 -2.16 -13.59 -11.62
N LYS A 48 -1.30 -14.32 -12.35
CA LYS A 48 -1.50 -14.60 -13.79
C LYS A 48 -2.65 -15.56 -14.07
N ASN A 49 -3.02 -16.38 -13.09
CA ASN A 49 -4.09 -17.36 -13.20
C ASN A 49 -5.43 -16.85 -12.63
N LEU A 50 -5.46 -15.62 -12.11
CA LEU A 50 -6.65 -15.00 -11.55
C LEU A 50 -7.41 -14.20 -12.60
N ASP A 51 -8.73 -14.38 -12.62
CA ASP A 51 -9.62 -13.62 -13.48
C ASP A 51 -9.76 -12.19 -12.95
N ALA A 52 -9.23 -11.22 -13.70
CA ALA A 52 -9.26 -9.81 -13.34
C ALA A 52 -10.68 -9.25 -13.19
N ALA A 53 -11.68 -9.82 -13.88
CA ALA A 53 -13.06 -9.38 -13.76
C ALA A 53 -13.68 -9.73 -12.39
N LYS A 54 -13.08 -10.67 -11.66
CA LYS A 54 -13.52 -11.12 -10.33
C LYS A 54 -12.72 -10.50 -9.19
N CYS A 55 -11.57 -9.88 -9.50
CA CYS A 55 -10.72 -9.24 -8.51
C CYS A 55 -11.08 -7.75 -8.41
N SER A 56 -11.58 -7.31 -7.25
CA SER A 56 -11.86 -5.90 -6.98
C SER A 56 -11.01 -5.37 -5.82
N ILE A 57 -10.72 -4.07 -5.85
CA ILE A 57 -9.94 -3.39 -4.82
C ILE A 57 -10.86 -2.38 -4.14
N LEU A 58 -11.06 -2.55 -2.83
CA LEU A 58 -11.81 -1.61 -2.00
C LEU A 58 -10.88 -1.04 -0.93
N ILE A 59 -10.49 0.23 -1.09
CA ILE A 59 -9.66 0.96 -0.14
C ILE A 59 -10.49 2.11 0.43
N GLY A 60 -10.72 2.10 1.74
CA GLY A 60 -11.43 3.16 2.44
C GLY A 60 -10.47 4.03 3.26
N SER A 61 -10.64 5.35 3.21
CA SER A 61 -9.98 6.28 4.13
C SER A 61 -11.02 7.21 4.74
N GLY A 62 -10.95 7.43 6.06
CA GLY A 62 -11.83 8.38 6.75
C GLY A 62 -11.46 9.84 6.47
N ILE A 63 -10.16 10.14 6.39
CA ILE A 63 -9.59 11.43 6.00
C ILE A 63 -8.25 11.11 5.31
N GLY A 64 -8.16 11.32 4.00
CA GLY A 64 -6.96 11.06 3.19
C GLY A 64 -6.16 12.32 2.90
N GLY A 65 -4.83 12.21 2.84
CA GLY A 65 -3.96 13.32 2.41
C GLY A 65 -3.72 14.43 3.43
N VAL A 66 -4.07 14.23 4.70
CA VAL A 66 -3.64 15.17 5.75
C VAL A 66 -2.14 15.03 5.97
N GLN A 67 -1.45 16.14 5.73
CA GLN A 67 -0.01 16.31 5.91
C GLN A 67 0.30 16.81 7.31
#